data_AF-A0A8J9VZ95-F1
#
_entry.id   AF-A0A8J9VZ95-F1
#
_cell.length_a   1.000
_cell.length_b   1.000
_cell.length_c   1.000
_cell.angle_alpha   90.00
_cell.angle_beta   90.00
_cell.angle_gamma   90.00
#
_symmetry.space_group_name_H-M   'P 1'
#
loop_
_entity.id
_entity.type
_entity.pdbx_description
1 polymer ?
#
loop_
_entity_poly.entity_id
_entity_poly.type
_entity_poly.pdbx_seq_one_letter_code
_entity_poly.pdbx_strand_id
1 'polypeptide(L)'
;MTSSDEKKVLPSYEMGMGGVSPDEIAMIKREAQASRLHRLTIPLAVASVIVILLAVGGTLLGLYLTRGQGSVARRSLEFRVNGQELHETVETDKEANTDAFCTESAKAGGCVMYDHNEGLKAFKFTGRETCYIMQESDREARQATKMAKHLEEEKEGSLQHARSGGDRMMSLDEDRTDLPGLSEKLDDFCGDLEPRWAKLTPAPHDNQDEASGVEMIVPAVGASSVDRVKRGWFINIRITISIRIRFR
;
A
#
# COMPACT_ATOMS: atom_id res chain seq x y z
N MET A 1 -120.28 44.00 2.38
CA MET A 1 -120.65 42.90 3.30
C MET A 1 -120.08 41.61 2.72
N THR A 2 -119.24 40.90 3.51
CA THR A 2 -119.02 39.43 3.60
C THR A 2 -118.63 38.64 2.32
N SER A 3 -117.76 37.62 2.29
CA SER A 3 -116.90 36.91 3.26
C SER A 3 -116.16 35.76 2.50
N SER A 4 -115.00 35.31 3.03
CA SER A 4 -114.46 33.93 3.01
C SER A 4 -113.90 33.33 1.70
N ASP A 5 -112.81 32.54 1.62
CA ASP A 5 -111.93 31.79 2.55
C ASP A 5 -110.51 31.62 1.92
N GLU A 6 -109.39 31.81 2.63
CA GLU A 6 -108.53 30.83 3.35
C GLU A 6 -107.65 29.87 2.49
N LYS A 7 -106.31 30.03 2.57
CA LYS A 7 -105.34 28.92 2.87
C LYS A 7 -103.90 29.40 3.18
N LYS A 8 -103.24 28.58 4.00
CA LYS A 8 -102.05 28.78 4.85
C LYS A 8 -100.65 28.77 4.17
N VAL A 9 -99.74 29.38 4.94
CA VAL A 9 -98.29 29.69 4.95
C VAL A 9 -97.28 28.52 4.73
N LEU A 10 -96.12 28.84 4.09
CA LEU A 10 -94.67 28.69 4.52
C LEU A 10 -93.71 28.40 3.31
N PRO A 11 -92.36 28.59 3.40
CA PRO A 11 -91.60 29.84 3.55
C PRO A 11 -90.42 29.99 2.53
N SER A 12 -89.79 31.18 2.56
CA SER A 12 -88.45 31.60 2.08
C SER A 12 -87.51 30.61 1.38
N TYR A 13 -86.94 31.00 0.23
CA TYR A 13 -85.52 30.76 -0.05
C TYR A 13 -84.90 31.98 -0.74
N GLU A 14 -83.84 32.49 -0.13
CA GLU A 14 -83.06 33.66 -0.56
C GLU A 14 -82.30 33.36 -1.85
N MET A 15 -82.37 34.30 -2.80
CA MET A 15 -81.32 34.48 -3.79
C MET A 15 -80.13 35.16 -3.11
N GLY A 16 -79.10 34.39 -2.75
CA GLY A 16 -77.84 34.89 -2.25
C GLY A 16 -76.67 34.46 -3.13
N MET A 17 -76.57 35.02 -4.34
CA MET A 17 -75.32 34.92 -5.12
C MET A 17 -74.27 35.82 -4.45
N GLY A 18 -73.50 35.23 -3.52
CA GLY A 18 -72.30 35.83 -2.95
C GLY A 18 -71.20 35.92 -4.01
N GLY A 19 -71.01 37.11 -4.58
CA GLY A 19 -69.85 37.41 -5.40
C GLY A 19 -68.61 37.50 -4.53
N VAL A 20 -67.64 36.62 -4.76
CA VAL A 20 -66.30 36.70 -4.16
C VAL A 20 -65.61 37.96 -4.69
N SER A 21 -65.05 38.77 -3.79
CA SER A 21 -64.33 39.99 -4.14
C SER A 21 -63.05 39.66 -4.94
N PRO A 22 -62.71 40.43 -6.00
CA PRO A 22 -61.45 40.30 -6.72
C PRO A 22 -60.21 40.33 -5.81
N ASP A 23 -60.30 41.03 -4.68
CA ASP A 23 -59.20 41.18 -3.71
C ASP A 23 -58.96 39.90 -2.90
N GLU A 24 -60.00 39.11 -2.59
CA GLU A 24 -59.85 37.82 -1.92
C GLU A 24 -59.23 36.76 -2.86
N ILE A 25 -59.62 36.77 -4.14
CA ILE A 25 -59.07 35.88 -5.17
C ILE A 25 -57.58 36.19 -5.40
N ALA A 26 -57.21 37.47 -5.40
CA ALA A 26 -55.81 37.90 -5.54
C ALA A 26 -54.95 37.49 -4.33
N MET A 27 -55.50 37.56 -3.12
CA MET A 27 -54.81 37.16 -1.89
C MET A 27 -54.57 35.64 -1.83
N ILE A 28 -55.60 34.83 -2.13
CA ILE A 28 -55.51 33.36 -2.16
C ILE A 28 -54.52 32.89 -3.25
N LYS A 29 -54.47 33.57 -4.39
CA LYS A 29 -53.50 33.28 -5.47
C LYS A 29 -52.06 33.57 -5.05
N ARG A 30 -51.81 34.64 -4.31
CA ARG A 30 -50.48 34.97 -3.75
C ARG A 30 -50.03 33.94 -2.72
N GLU A 31 -50.92 33.52 -1.84
CA GLU A 31 -50.63 32.53 -0.79
C GLU A 31 -50.39 31.12 -1.38
N ALA A 32 -51.16 30.74 -2.40
CA ALA A 32 -50.97 29.50 -3.16
C ALA A 32 -49.67 29.52 -3.99
N GLN A 33 -49.25 30.67 -4.51
CA GLN A 33 -47.97 30.82 -5.21
C GLN A 33 -46.78 30.80 -4.24
N ALA A 34 -46.88 31.47 -3.09
CA ALA A 34 -45.84 31.48 -2.06
C ALA A 34 -45.59 30.08 -1.47
N SER A 35 -46.66 29.33 -1.19
CA SER A 35 -46.58 27.94 -0.71
C SER A 35 -46.04 26.96 -1.75
N ARG A 36 -46.36 27.14 -3.04
CA ARG A 36 -45.75 26.38 -4.15
C ARG A 36 -44.26 26.70 -4.33
N LEU A 37 -43.88 27.96 -4.19
CA LEU A 37 -42.48 28.38 -4.28
C LEU A 37 -41.66 27.72 -3.16
N HIS A 38 -42.15 27.78 -1.91
CA HIS A 38 -41.50 27.13 -0.76
C HIS A 38 -41.44 25.60 -0.88
N ARG A 39 -42.47 24.96 -1.45
CA ARG A 39 -42.47 23.51 -1.71
C ARG A 39 -41.43 23.07 -2.74
N LEU A 40 -41.01 23.95 -3.64
CA LEU A 40 -40.02 23.66 -4.69
C LEU A 40 -38.61 24.09 -4.32
N THR A 41 -38.43 25.18 -3.56
CA THR A 41 -37.11 25.66 -3.16
C THR A 41 -36.43 24.77 -2.13
N ILE A 42 -37.20 24.17 -1.20
CA ILE A 42 -36.67 23.25 -0.18
C ILE A 42 -36.04 22.00 -0.82
N PRO A 43 -36.73 21.21 -1.68
CA PRO A 43 -36.13 20.04 -2.28
C PRO A 43 -34.97 20.40 -3.23
N LEU A 44 -35.02 21.55 -3.91
CA LEU A 44 -33.93 22.02 -4.77
C LEU A 44 -32.68 22.38 -3.97
N ALA A 45 -32.85 23.02 -2.81
CA ALA A 45 -31.75 23.35 -1.90
C ALA A 45 -31.12 22.08 -1.33
N VAL A 46 -31.93 21.11 -0.90
CA VAL A 46 -31.45 19.81 -0.41
C VAL A 46 -30.69 19.04 -1.49
N ALA A 47 -31.23 18.98 -2.72
CA ALA A 47 -30.56 18.35 -3.85
C ALA A 47 -29.20 19.01 -4.16
N SER A 48 -29.13 20.35 -4.10
CA SER A 48 -27.89 21.10 -4.28
C SER A 48 -26.84 20.74 -3.21
N VAL A 49 -27.22 20.68 -1.94
CA VAL A 49 -26.32 20.29 -0.84
C VAL A 49 -25.79 18.87 -1.02
N ILE A 50 -26.65 17.92 -1.43
CA ILE A 50 -26.24 16.52 -1.66
C ILE A 50 -25.22 16.44 -2.82
N VAL A 51 -25.46 17.18 -3.91
CA VAL A 51 -24.51 17.22 -5.04
C VAL A 51 -23.16 17.80 -4.61
N ILE A 52 -23.15 18.85 -3.80
CA ILE A 52 -21.91 19.43 -3.27
C ILE A 52 -21.18 18.41 -2.38
N LEU A 53 -21.89 17.71 -1.50
CA LEU A 53 -21.29 16.68 -0.64
C LEU A 53 -20.71 15.51 -1.44
N LEU A 54 -21.38 15.08 -2.50
CA LEU A 54 -20.86 14.04 -3.39
C LEU A 54 -19.65 14.51 -4.20
N ALA A 55 -19.65 15.77 -4.66
CA ALA A 55 -18.51 16.34 -5.39
C ALA A 55 -17.28 16.48 -4.48
N VAL A 56 -17.46 16.99 -3.25
CA VAL A 56 -16.39 17.15 -2.26
C VAL A 56 -15.91 15.79 -1.75
N GLY A 57 -16.84 14.89 -1.42
CA GLY A 57 -16.52 13.52 -0.99
C GLY A 57 -15.80 12.73 -2.07
N GLY A 58 -16.27 12.82 -3.32
CA GLY A 58 -15.64 12.16 -4.46
C GLY A 58 -14.24 12.68 -4.78
N THR A 59 -14.02 14.00 -4.69
CA THR A 59 -12.69 14.60 -4.89
C THR A 59 -11.72 14.25 -3.76
N LEU A 60 -12.17 14.29 -2.50
CA LEU A 60 -11.35 13.87 -1.36
C LEU A 60 -11.01 12.38 -1.41
N LEU A 61 -11.98 11.53 -1.75
CA LEU A 61 -11.76 10.09 -1.93
C LEU A 61 -10.80 9.81 -3.10
N GLY A 62 -10.97 10.51 -4.23
CA GLY A 62 -10.06 10.41 -5.38
C GLY A 62 -8.62 10.85 -5.06
N LEU A 63 -8.45 11.91 -4.26
CA LEU A 63 -7.14 12.37 -3.79
C LEU A 63 -6.53 11.39 -2.78
N TYR A 64 -7.35 10.81 -1.90
CA TYR A 64 -6.89 9.81 -0.94
C TYR A 64 -6.39 8.54 -1.65
N LEU A 65 -7.14 8.05 -2.64
CA LEU A 65 -6.76 6.86 -3.42
C LEU A 65 -5.52 7.08 -4.31
N THR A 66 -5.29 8.30 -4.80
CA THR A 66 -4.11 8.62 -5.62
C THR A 66 -2.85 8.88 -4.79
N ARG A 67 -2.98 9.19 -3.49
CA ARG A 67 -1.84 9.43 -2.59
C ARG A 67 -1.00 8.18 -2.34
N GLY A 68 -1.64 7.00 -2.29
CA GLY A 68 -0.97 5.72 -2.00
C GLY A 68 -0.25 5.08 -3.20
N GLN A 69 -0.48 5.54 -4.44
CA GLN A 69 0.14 4.93 -5.63
C GLN A 69 1.54 5.47 -5.96
N GLY A 70 2.00 6.52 -5.27
CA GLY A 70 3.29 7.16 -5.52
C GLY A 70 4.38 6.91 -4.46
N SER A 71 4.03 6.27 -3.34
CA SER A 71 4.99 5.99 -2.25
C SER A 71 5.87 4.78 -2.56
N VAL A 72 5.34 3.79 -3.30
CA VAL A 72 6.06 2.57 -3.67
C VAL A 72 6.61 2.68 -5.09
N ALA A 73 7.93 2.63 -5.23
CA ALA A 73 8.62 2.49 -6.50
C ALA A 73 9.06 1.04 -6.68
N ARG A 74 8.85 0.47 -7.87
CA ARG A 74 9.26 -0.91 -8.18
C ARG A 74 9.98 -0.97 -9.52
N ARG A 75 11.07 -1.74 -9.58
CA ARG A 75 11.84 -2.01 -10.79
C ARG A 75 12.24 -3.47 -10.88
N SER A 76 12.20 -4.02 -12.08
CA SER A 76 12.70 -5.37 -12.36
C SER A 76 13.86 -5.29 -13.37
N LEU A 77 14.93 -6.00 -13.08
CA LEU A 77 16.21 -5.95 -13.77
C LEU A 77 16.73 -7.36 -14.02
N GLU A 78 17.49 -7.51 -15.11
CA GLU A 78 18.13 -8.78 -15.45
C GLU A 78 19.62 -8.70 -15.08
N PHE A 79 20.14 -9.74 -14.47
CA PHE A 79 21.54 -9.84 -14.08
C PHE A 79 22.18 -11.07 -14.68
N ARG A 80 23.45 -10.95 -15.06
CA ARG A 80 24.25 -12.12 -15.45
C ARG A 80 25.44 -12.26 -14.50
N VAL A 81 25.50 -13.39 -13.80
CA VAL A 81 26.58 -13.72 -12.86
C VAL A 81 27.05 -15.15 -13.11
N ASN A 82 28.36 -15.35 -13.29
CA ASN A 82 28.96 -16.67 -13.51
C ASN A 82 28.28 -17.48 -14.66
N GLY A 83 27.75 -16.78 -15.67
CA GLY A 83 27.01 -17.39 -16.79
C GLY A 83 25.55 -17.73 -16.49
N GLN A 84 25.07 -17.52 -15.27
CA GLN A 84 23.66 -17.66 -14.89
C GLN A 84 22.93 -16.33 -15.04
N GLU A 85 21.68 -16.39 -15.49
CA GLU A 85 20.77 -15.26 -15.53
C GLU A 85 19.93 -15.24 -14.24
N LEU A 86 19.89 -14.09 -13.60
CA LEU A 86 19.18 -13.82 -12.36
C LEU A 86 18.23 -12.66 -12.60
N HIS A 87 16.99 -12.80 -12.18
CA HIS A 87 16.01 -11.73 -12.21
C HIS A 87 16.00 -11.05 -10.85
N GLU A 88 16.18 -9.72 -10.80
CA GLU A 88 16.10 -8.97 -9.55
C GLU A 88 14.95 -7.98 -9.58
N THR A 89 14.10 -8.00 -8.56
CA THR A 89 13.11 -6.95 -8.30
C THR A 89 13.57 -6.10 -7.13
N VAL A 90 13.53 -4.78 -7.33
CA VAL A 90 13.79 -3.76 -6.31
C VAL A 90 12.49 -3.04 -6.02
N GLU A 91 12.14 -2.92 -4.75
CA GLU A 91 10.97 -2.17 -4.28
C GLU A 91 11.35 -1.20 -3.17
N THR A 92 10.94 0.04 -3.30
CA THR A 92 11.19 1.11 -2.33
C THR A 92 9.86 1.69 -1.89
N ASP A 93 9.52 1.56 -0.61
CA ASP A 93 8.38 2.23 -0.01
C ASP A 93 8.87 3.46 0.77
N LYS A 94 8.63 4.65 0.23
CA LYS A 94 9.08 5.92 0.83
C LYS A 94 8.30 6.31 2.07
N GLU A 95 7.08 5.82 2.21
CA GLU A 95 6.23 6.14 3.36
C GLU A 95 6.60 5.25 4.55
N ALA A 96 6.79 3.95 4.29
CA ALA A 96 7.25 3.02 5.29
C ALA A 96 8.77 3.03 5.51
N ASN A 97 9.53 3.74 4.66
CA ASN A 97 10.99 3.83 4.70
C ASN A 97 11.66 2.45 4.62
N THR A 98 11.24 1.66 3.64
CA THR A 98 11.75 0.30 3.41
C THR A 98 12.29 0.11 2.01
N ASP A 99 13.39 -0.64 1.88
CA ASP A 99 13.95 -1.08 0.60
C ASP A 99 13.96 -2.62 0.55
N ALA A 100 13.45 -3.21 -0.53
CA ALA A 100 13.47 -4.65 -0.73
C ALA A 100 14.17 -5.04 -2.03
N PHE A 101 15.00 -6.08 -1.96
CA PHE A 101 15.74 -6.65 -3.08
C PHE A 101 15.41 -8.14 -3.14
N CYS A 102 14.77 -8.57 -4.22
CA CYS A 102 14.36 -9.95 -4.45
C CYS A 102 15.10 -10.50 -5.65
N THR A 103 15.96 -11.50 -5.45
CA THR A 103 16.65 -12.20 -6.53
C THR A 103 15.97 -13.55 -6.79
N GLU A 104 15.67 -13.83 -8.04
CA GLU A 104 15.13 -15.10 -8.51
C GLU A 104 16.03 -15.71 -9.57
N SER A 105 16.20 -17.03 -9.49
CA SER A 105 16.86 -17.86 -10.49
C SER A 105 15.96 -19.03 -10.86
N ALA A 106 16.34 -19.80 -11.88
CA ALA A 106 15.60 -20.99 -12.28
C ALA A 106 15.48 -22.08 -11.18
N LYS A 107 16.33 -22.05 -10.15
CA LYS A 107 16.40 -23.12 -9.12
C LYS A 107 16.01 -22.65 -7.72
N ALA A 108 16.24 -21.39 -7.41
CA ALA A 108 16.05 -20.83 -6.08
C ALA A 108 15.83 -19.33 -6.17
N GLY A 109 15.22 -18.76 -5.15
CA GLY A 109 15.09 -17.33 -4.99
C GLY A 109 15.22 -16.94 -3.53
N GLY A 110 15.43 -15.66 -3.31
CA GLY A 110 15.33 -15.07 -1.99
C GLY A 110 15.21 -13.57 -2.05
N CYS A 111 14.70 -13.01 -0.97
CA CYS A 111 14.53 -11.58 -0.82
C CYS A 111 15.18 -11.12 0.48
N VAL A 112 15.68 -9.89 0.46
CA VAL A 112 15.98 -9.11 1.64
C VAL A 112 15.11 -7.86 1.65
N MET A 113 14.49 -7.55 2.80
CA MET A 113 13.86 -6.26 3.05
C MET A 113 14.61 -5.57 4.18
N TYR A 114 14.91 -4.29 3.98
CA TYR A 114 15.45 -3.39 4.98
C TYR A 114 14.31 -2.50 5.48
N ASP A 115 14.15 -2.45 6.79
CA ASP A 115 13.29 -1.51 7.48
C ASP A 115 14.18 -0.51 8.22
N HIS A 116 14.33 0.66 7.60
CA HIS A 116 15.23 1.69 8.10
C HIS A 116 14.67 2.44 9.32
N ASN A 117 13.36 2.31 9.59
CA ASN A 117 12.75 2.92 10.77
C ASN A 117 13.05 2.09 12.02
N GLU A 118 12.89 0.77 11.91
CA GLU A 118 13.16 -0.16 13.01
C GLU A 118 14.64 -0.56 13.10
N GLY A 119 15.44 -0.26 12.08
CA GLY A 119 16.84 -0.68 12.00
C GLY A 119 16.96 -2.20 11.91
N LEU A 120 16.04 -2.82 11.18
CA LEU A 120 15.95 -4.27 11.01
C LEU A 120 16.05 -4.64 9.53
N LYS A 121 16.47 -5.87 9.27
CA LYS A 121 16.39 -6.46 7.95
C LYS A 121 15.92 -7.91 8.05
N ALA A 122 15.10 -8.31 7.09
CA ALA A 122 14.52 -9.64 7.01
C ALA A 122 14.95 -10.33 5.73
N PHE A 123 15.31 -11.61 5.82
CA PHE A 123 15.60 -12.47 4.68
C PHE A 123 14.58 -13.59 4.58
N LYS A 124 14.11 -13.87 3.37
CA LYS A 124 13.33 -15.09 3.06
C LYS A 124 13.90 -15.78 1.85
N PHE A 125 13.76 -17.11 1.83
CA PHE A 125 14.28 -17.96 0.77
C PHE A 125 13.22 -18.95 0.34
N THR A 126 13.18 -19.26 -0.96
CA THR A 126 12.27 -20.26 -1.50
C THR A 126 12.49 -21.62 -0.81
N GLY A 127 11.39 -22.27 -0.40
CA GLY A 127 11.43 -23.59 0.24
C GLY A 127 11.87 -23.60 1.70
N ARG A 128 11.89 -22.45 2.37
CA ARG A 128 12.13 -22.33 3.81
C ARG A 128 10.88 -21.81 4.51
N GLU A 129 10.69 -22.25 5.74
CA GLU A 129 9.55 -21.87 6.60
C GLU A 129 9.91 -20.73 7.59
N THR A 130 11.12 -20.19 7.48
CA THR A 130 11.67 -19.19 8.40
C THR A 130 11.94 -17.87 7.68
N CYS A 131 11.50 -16.77 8.29
CA CYS A 131 11.91 -15.41 7.95
C CYS A 131 13.06 -15.00 8.89
N TYR A 132 14.25 -14.79 8.34
CA TYR A 132 15.45 -14.56 9.14
C TYR A 132 15.62 -13.07 9.42
N ILE A 133 15.54 -12.68 10.69
CA ILE A 133 15.58 -11.29 11.13
C ILE A 133 16.97 -10.95 11.67
N MET A 134 17.49 -9.80 11.29
CA MET A 134 18.79 -9.29 11.71
C MET A 134 18.70 -7.80 11.99
N GLN A 135 19.63 -7.29 12.80
CA GLN A 135 19.82 -5.84 12.90
C GLN A 135 20.44 -5.31 11.60
N GLU A 136 19.96 -4.15 11.19
CA GLU A 136 20.55 -3.31 10.18
C GLU A 136 21.54 -2.34 10.83
N SER A 137 22.73 -2.22 10.27
CA SER A 137 23.67 -1.16 10.66
C SER A 137 23.44 0.12 9.85
N ASP A 138 23.79 1.29 10.40
CA ASP A 138 23.70 2.56 9.67
C ASP A 138 24.42 2.56 8.31
N ARG A 139 25.49 1.77 8.20
CA ARG A 139 26.23 1.61 6.94
C ARG A 139 25.43 0.81 5.92
N GLU A 140 24.74 -0.24 6.35
CA GLU A 140 23.84 -1.03 5.52
C GLU A 140 22.69 -0.17 5.02
N ALA A 141 22.00 0.54 5.92
CA ALA A 141 20.90 1.43 5.57
C ALA A 141 21.28 2.40 4.44
N ARG A 142 22.39 3.15 4.62
CA ARG A 142 22.88 4.08 3.60
C ARG A 142 23.21 3.41 2.27
N GLN A 143 23.66 2.16 2.30
CA GLN A 143 24.04 1.43 1.09
C GLN A 143 22.82 0.85 0.37
N ALA A 144 21.86 0.29 1.12
CA ALA A 144 20.58 -0.17 0.61
C ALA A 144 19.85 0.99 -0.10
N THR A 145 19.62 2.10 0.60
CA THR A 145 18.93 3.28 0.02
C THR A 145 19.64 3.86 -1.19
N LYS A 146 20.97 3.94 -1.15
CA LYS A 146 21.74 4.41 -2.31
C LYS A 146 21.59 3.46 -3.50
N MET A 147 21.59 2.15 -3.25
CA MET A 147 21.45 1.15 -4.30
C MET A 147 20.03 1.15 -4.86
N ALA A 148 19.01 1.09 -4.02
CA ALA A 148 17.61 1.14 -4.42
C ALA A 148 17.33 2.33 -5.34
N LYS A 149 17.76 3.53 -4.92
CA LYS A 149 17.66 4.74 -5.75
C LYS A 149 18.38 4.63 -7.09
N HIS A 150 19.58 4.04 -7.12
CA HIS A 150 20.31 3.86 -8.37
C HIS A 150 19.55 2.93 -9.33
N LEU A 151 18.98 1.84 -8.82
CA LEU A 151 18.26 0.84 -9.61
C LEU A 151 16.87 1.34 -10.05
N GLU A 152 16.23 2.19 -9.26
CA GLU A 152 14.99 2.89 -9.65
C GLU A 152 15.14 3.71 -10.94
N GLU A 153 16.33 4.29 -11.16
CA GLU A 153 16.68 5.13 -12.30
C GLU A 153 17.07 4.31 -13.55
N GLU A 154 17.34 3.01 -13.39
CA GLU A 154 17.67 2.11 -14.51
C GLU A 154 16.44 1.76 -15.34
N LYS A 155 16.68 1.33 -16.58
CA LYS A 155 15.60 0.93 -17.48
C LYS A 155 15.07 -0.45 -17.06
N GLU A 156 13.75 -0.59 -17.03
CA GLU A 156 13.07 -1.87 -16.81
C GLU A 156 13.62 -2.97 -17.75
N GLY A 157 13.93 -4.13 -17.17
CA GLY A 157 14.47 -5.29 -17.87
C GLY A 157 15.87 -5.09 -18.47
N SER A 158 16.58 -4.03 -18.08
CA SER A 158 17.95 -3.81 -18.54
C SER A 158 18.90 -4.85 -17.94
N LEU A 159 19.86 -5.29 -18.75
CA LEU A 159 20.91 -6.20 -18.30
C LEU A 159 21.95 -5.43 -17.50
N GLN A 160 22.08 -5.82 -16.24
CA GLN A 160 23.03 -5.30 -15.29
C GLN A 160 24.18 -6.30 -15.10
N HIS A 161 25.30 -5.80 -14.57
CA HIS A 161 26.48 -6.62 -14.27
C HIS A 161 26.73 -6.61 -12.78
N ALA A 162 26.69 -7.79 -12.17
CA ALA A 162 27.05 -7.98 -10.77
C ALA A 162 28.39 -8.72 -10.65
N ARG A 163 29.13 -8.44 -9.57
CA ARG A 163 30.36 -9.16 -9.26
C ARG A 163 30.08 -10.18 -8.17
N SER A 164 30.75 -11.34 -8.25
CA SER A 164 30.76 -12.31 -7.15
C SER A 164 31.28 -11.64 -5.88
N GLY A 165 30.52 -11.73 -4.80
CA GLY A 165 30.95 -11.32 -3.47
C GLY A 165 31.42 -12.50 -2.63
N GLY A 166 31.72 -12.22 -1.36
CA GLY A 166 32.23 -13.24 -0.43
C GLY A 166 31.13 -14.18 0.06
N ASP A 167 31.51 -15.43 0.32
CA ASP A 167 30.60 -16.43 0.87
C ASP A 167 30.28 -16.10 2.34
N ARG A 168 28.98 -16.14 2.67
CA ARG A 168 28.48 -15.99 4.04
C ARG A 168 27.56 -17.14 4.36
N MET A 169 27.42 -17.44 5.64
CA MET A 169 26.50 -18.43 6.14
C MET A 169 25.50 -17.76 7.06
N MET A 170 24.22 -17.96 6.77
CA MET A 170 23.13 -17.54 7.64
C MET A 170 22.77 -18.70 8.55
N SER A 171 22.64 -18.42 9.84
CA SER A 171 22.24 -19.38 10.86
C SER A 171 21.31 -18.71 11.86
N LEU A 172 20.50 -19.51 12.55
CA LEU A 172 19.70 -19.01 13.65
C LEU A 172 20.60 -18.46 14.76
N ASP A 173 20.14 -17.39 15.38
CA ASP A 173 20.82 -16.82 16.53
C ASP A 173 20.24 -17.37 17.83
N GLU A 174 20.74 -18.53 18.25
CA GLU A 174 20.27 -19.24 19.45
C GLU A 174 20.51 -18.47 20.76
N ASP A 175 21.35 -17.43 20.73
CA ASP A 175 21.64 -16.58 21.89
C ASP A 175 20.49 -15.60 22.18
N ARG A 176 19.62 -15.34 21.20
CA ARG A 176 18.43 -14.50 21.33
C ARG A 176 17.17 -15.35 21.29
N THR A 177 16.57 -15.56 22.45
CA THR A 177 15.41 -16.44 22.63
C THR A 177 14.07 -15.72 22.50
N ASP A 178 14.07 -14.40 22.52
CA ASP A 178 12.90 -13.56 22.29
C ASP A 178 12.50 -13.57 20.80
N LEU A 179 11.22 -13.32 20.52
CA LEU A 179 10.75 -13.12 19.16
C LEU A 179 11.10 -11.69 18.70
N PRO A 180 11.55 -11.50 17.45
CA PRO A 180 11.79 -10.17 16.91
C PRO A 180 10.48 -9.39 16.83
N GLY A 181 10.47 -8.15 17.35
CA GLY A 181 9.38 -7.22 17.11
C GLY A 181 9.47 -6.65 15.71
N LEU A 182 8.46 -6.92 14.87
CA LEU A 182 8.42 -6.49 13.47
C LEU A 182 7.52 -5.27 13.31
N SER A 183 7.85 -4.39 12.37
CA SER A 183 6.90 -3.44 11.82
C SER A 183 5.83 -4.15 10.98
N GLU A 184 4.74 -3.45 10.67
CA GLU A 184 3.70 -3.95 9.77
C GLU A 184 4.27 -4.39 8.41
N LYS A 185 5.22 -3.63 7.84
CA LYS A 185 5.83 -3.98 6.56
C LYS A 185 6.72 -5.22 6.62
N LEU A 186 7.49 -5.38 7.69
CA LEU A 186 8.31 -6.58 7.85
C LEU A 186 7.45 -7.81 8.12
N ASP A 187 6.36 -7.66 8.87
CA ASP A 187 5.39 -8.73 9.09
C ASP A 187 4.74 -9.14 7.76
N ASP A 188 4.24 -8.19 6.97
CA ASP A 188 3.71 -8.41 5.62
C ASP A 188 4.74 -9.08 4.69
N PHE A 189 6.00 -8.65 4.77
CA PHE A 189 7.09 -9.21 3.98
C PHE A 189 7.38 -10.67 4.34
N CYS A 190 7.38 -11.00 5.62
CA CYS A 190 7.56 -12.36 6.10
C CYS A 190 6.33 -13.24 5.81
N GLY A 191 5.13 -12.68 5.80
CA GLY A 191 3.89 -13.40 5.56
C GLY A 191 3.71 -14.53 6.58
N ASP A 192 3.44 -15.75 6.09
CA ASP A 192 3.22 -16.92 6.94
C ASP A 192 4.52 -17.55 7.51
N LEU A 193 5.70 -17.02 7.16
CA LEU A 193 6.97 -17.57 7.61
C LEU A 193 7.26 -17.21 9.06
N GLU A 194 7.78 -18.16 9.85
CA GLU A 194 8.11 -17.90 11.26
C GLU A 194 9.29 -16.92 11.38
N PRO A 195 9.14 -15.73 12.00
CA PRO A 195 10.23 -14.79 12.18
C PRO A 195 11.20 -15.27 13.25
N ARG A 196 12.49 -15.40 12.91
CA ARG A 196 13.54 -15.85 13.85
C ARG A 196 14.78 -14.97 13.74
N TRP A 197 15.37 -14.65 14.89
CA TRP A 197 16.68 -14.00 14.91
C TRP A 197 17.74 -14.86 14.20
N ALA A 198 18.57 -14.19 13.41
CA ALA A 198 19.63 -14.80 12.63
C ALA A 198 20.95 -14.05 12.76
N LYS A 199 22.04 -14.73 12.37
CA LYS A 199 23.38 -14.18 12.26
C LYS A 199 24.06 -14.62 10.97
N LEU A 200 24.88 -13.73 10.42
CA LEU A 200 25.74 -13.98 9.28
C LEU A 200 27.16 -14.23 9.76
N THR A 201 27.75 -15.36 9.37
CA THR A 201 29.15 -15.68 9.59
C THR A 201 29.86 -15.87 8.25
N PRO A 202 31.20 -15.79 8.18
CA PRO A 202 31.93 -16.29 7.02
C PRO A 202 31.57 -17.76 6.74
N ALA A 203 31.40 -18.13 5.47
CA ALA A 203 31.20 -19.54 5.13
C ALA A 203 32.54 -20.29 5.30
N PRO A 204 32.54 -21.52 5.87
CA PRO A 204 33.74 -22.34 5.95
C PRO A 204 34.21 -22.78 4.56
N HIS A 205 35.53 -22.79 4.33
CA HIS A 205 36.14 -23.06 3.02
C HIS A 205 36.00 -24.52 2.52
N ASP A 206 35.67 -25.49 3.39
CA ASP A 206 35.86 -26.92 3.11
C ASP A 206 34.65 -27.68 2.52
N ASN A 207 33.46 -27.08 2.39
CA ASN A 207 32.25 -27.81 1.95
C ASN A 207 31.59 -27.18 0.72
N GLN A 208 32.32 -27.05 -0.39
CA GLN A 208 31.76 -26.56 -1.65
C GLN A 208 30.90 -27.58 -2.40
N ASP A 209 30.88 -28.85 -1.99
CA ASP A 209 30.29 -29.92 -2.81
C ASP A 209 28.86 -30.36 -2.42
N GLU A 210 28.31 -29.97 -1.26
CA GLU A 210 26.93 -30.36 -0.89
C GLU A 210 26.15 -29.28 -0.11
N ALA A 211 26.05 -28.06 -0.65
CA ALA A 211 25.15 -27.06 -0.08
C ALA A 211 24.18 -26.53 -1.14
N SER A 212 22.88 -26.68 -0.87
CA SER A 212 21.81 -25.92 -1.53
C SER A 212 21.92 -24.44 -1.14
N GLY A 213 22.97 -23.77 -1.60
CA GLY A 213 23.19 -22.35 -1.40
C GLY A 213 22.25 -21.55 -2.29
N VAL A 214 21.61 -20.53 -1.73
CA VAL A 214 20.87 -19.56 -2.52
C VAL A 214 21.84 -18.44 -2.91
N GLU A 215 21.85 -18.12 -4.20
CA GLU A 215 22.58 -16.98 -4.74
C GLU A 215 21.64 -15.77 -4.70
N MET A 216 22.00 -14.76 -3.90
CA MET A 216 21.24 -13.53 -3.77
C MET A 216 22.14 -12.33 -4.08
N ILE A 217 21.60 -11.38 -4.82
CA ILE A 217 22.22 -10.07 -5.00
C ILE A 217 21.77 -9.22 -3.82
N VAL A 218 22.72 -8.65 -3.08
CA VAL A 218 22.37 -7.73 -2.00
C VAL A 218 23.29 -6.51 -1.96
N PRO A 219 22.80 -5.39 -1.38
CA PRO A 219 23.62 -4.24 -1.08
C PRO A 219 24.84 -4.58 -0.20
N ALA A 220 25.97 -3.96 -0.55
CA ALA A 220 27.31 -4.39 -0.23
C ALA A 220 27.99 -3.68 0.94
N VAL A 221 28.14 -4.30 2.11
CA VAL A 221 28.94 -3.73 3.23
C VAL A 221 30.39 -4.19 3.16
N GLY A 222 31.33 -3.25 2.94
CA GLY A 222 32.76 -3.49 3.17
C GLY A 222 33.68 -3.58 1.95
N ALA A 223 33.22 -3.29 0.74
CA ALA A 223 34.15 -3.17 -0.39
C ALA A 223 34.87 -1.81 -0.37
N SER A 224 36.20 -1.85 -0.34
CA SER A 224 37.09 -0.71 -0.22
C SER A 224 36.82 0.35 -1.30
N SER A 225 36.81 1.62 -0.91
CA SER A 225 36.50 2.81 -1.72
C SER A 225 37.52 3.14 -2.83
N VAL A 226 38.25 2.16 -3.35
CA VAL A 226 39.39 2.39 -4.26
C VAL A 226 39.02 2.34 -5.75
N ASP A 227 37.90 1.74 -6.15
CA ASP A 227 37.43 1.81 -7.55
C ASP A 227 36.36 2.90 -7.74
N ARG A 228 36.77 4.15 -7.50
CA ARG A 228 36.13 5.30 -8.14
C ARG A 228 36.53 5.25 -9.62
N VAL A 229 35.65 4.76 -10.48
CA VAL A 229 35.30 5.30 -11.81
C VAL A 229 34.52 4.22 -12.58
N LYS A 230 33.22 4.51 -12.76
CA LYS A 230 32.26 3.93 -13.72
C LYS A 230 31.65 2.55 -13.39
N ARG A 231 30.32 2.60 -13.25
CA ARG A 231 29.28 1.53 -13.28
C ARG A 231 28.94 0.90 -11.93
N GLY A 232 27.62 0.77 -11.71
CA GLY A 232 26.97 0.33 -10.46
C GLY A 232 27.58 -0.95 -9.89
N TRP A 233 27.68 -0.99 -8.57
CA TRP A 233 28.45 -2.01 -7.85
C TRP A 233 27.51 -2.92 -7.05
N PHE A 234 27.34 -4.15 -7.53
CA PHE A 234 26.58 -5.19 -6.85
C PHE A 234 27.51 -6.22 -6.20
N ILE A 235 27.12 -6.72 -5.03
CA ILE A 235 27.74 -7.87 -4.37
C ILE A 235 26.80 -9.06 -4.50
N ASN A 236 27.37 -10.20 -4.91
CA ASN A 236 26.72 -11.48 -4.77
C ASN A 236 26.99 -12.05 -3.37
N ILE A 237 25.96 -12.32 -2.59
CA ILE A 237 26.12 -13.11 -1.37
C ILE A 237 25.64 -14.53 -1.68
N ARG A 238 26.59 -15.46 -1.71
CA ARG A 238 26.30 -16.89 -1.62
C ARG A 238 26.02 -17.20 -0.15
N ILE A 239 24.76 -17.43 0.19
CA ILE A 239 24.36 -17.80 1.55
C ILE A 239 24.38 -19.32 1.66
N THR A 240 25.39 -19.87 2.33
CA THR A 240 25.49 -21.31 2.65
C THR A 240 24.81 -21.55 3.99
N ILE A 241 23.70 -22.30 4.06
CA ILE A 241 23.01 -22.60 5.33
C ILE A 241 23.29 -24.06 5.73
N SER A 242 24.00 -24.28 6.85
CA SER A 242 24.22 -25.62 7.41
C SER A 242 23.26 -25.87 8.56
N ILE A 243 22.39 -26.87 8.43
CA ILE A 243 21.49 -27.33 9.50
C ILE A 243 22.23 -28.40 10.30
N ARG A 244 22.59 -28.11 11.55
CA ARG A 244 23.20 -29.09 12.46
C ARG A 244 22.11 -29.81 13.25
N ILE A 245 21.62 -30.93 12.72
CA ILE A 245 20.66 -31.78 13.46
C ILE A 245 21.44 -32.51 14.56
N ARG A 246 21.29 -32.09 15.83
CA ARG A 246 21.70 -32.90 16.99
C ARG A 246 20.59 -33.91 17.28
N PHE A 247 20.86 -35.19 17.04
CA PHE A 247 20.06 -36.25 17.63
C PHE A 247 20.43 -36.37 19.11
N ARG A 248 19.40 -36.42 19.97
CA ARG A 248 19.53 -36.59 21.42
C ARG A 248 19.62 -38.06 21.77
#